data_AF-A0A354ZKI7-F1
#
_entry.id   AF-A0A354ZKI7-F1
#
_cell.length_a   1.000
_cell.length_b   1.000
_cell.length_c   1.000
_cell.angle_alpha   90.00
_cell.angle_beta   90.00
_cell.angle_gamma   90.00
#
_symmetry.space_group_name_H-M   'P 1'
#
loop_
_entity.id
_entity.type
_entity.pdbx_description
1 polymer ?
#
loop_
_entity_poly.entity_id
_entity_poly.type
_entity_poly.pdbx_seq_one_letter_code
_entity_poly.pdbx_strand_id
1 'polypeptide(L)' 'TALSVMRLIPYPPGKIECGEIIFKGENLLAKRMDEMRRIRGNDIAMIFQEPMT' A
#
# COMPACT_ATOMS: atom_id res chain seq x y z
N THR A 1 -10.10 -1.68 2.53
CA THR A 1 -9.60 -0.28 2.65
C THR A 1 -8.19 -0.19 3.19
N ALA A 2 -7.82 -0.88 4.28
CA ALA A 2 -6.44 -0.84 4.79
C ALA A 2 -5.41 -1.43 3.79
N LEU A 3 -5.72 -2.58 3.19
CA LEU A 3 -4.84 -3.24 2.21
C LEU A 3 -4.57 -2.40 0.94
N SER A 4 -5.52 -1.55 0.50
CA SER A 4 -5.32 -0.62 -0.62
C SER A 4 -4.27 0.44 -0.32
N VAL A 5 -4.20 0.93 0.93
CA VAL A 5 -3.22 1.94 1.35
C VAL A 5 -1.81 1.40 1.16
N MET A 6 -1.60 0.16 1.62
CA MET A 6 -0.33 -0.51 1.50
C MET A 6 -0.14 -1.21 0.15
N ARG A 7 -1.07 -1.08 -0.83
CA ARG A 7 -1.02 -1.77 -2.13
C ARG A 7 -0.76 -3.29 -1.98
N LEU A 8 -1.47 -3.91 -1.03
CA LEU A 8 -1.42 -5.34 -0.73
C LEU A 8 -2.65 -6.08 -1.28
N ILE A 9 -3.51 -5.41 -2.04
CA ILE A 9 -4.65 -6.07 -2.70
C ILE A 9 -4.08 -7.08 -3.72
N PRO A 10 -4.53 -8.35 -3.70
CA PRO A 10 -4.11 -9.34 -4.68
C PRO A 10 -4.40 -8.89 -6.11
N TYR A 11 -3.40 -8.97 -6.98
CA TYR A 11 -3.52 -8.68 -8.40
C TYR A 11 -2.95 -9.84 -9.22
N PRO A 12 -3.73 -10.43 -10.15
CA PRO A 12 -5.16 -10.16 -10.45
C PRO A 12 -6.14 -10.68 -9.37
N PRO A 13 -7.40 -10.17 -9.28
CA PRO A 13 -8.04 -9.15 -10.14
C PRO A 13 -8.06 -7.73 -9.55
N GLY A 14 -7.45 -7.48 -8.39
CA GLY A 14 -7.58 -6.21 -7.68
C GLY A 14 -6.88 -5.04 -8.37
N LYS A 15 -7.64 -4.01 -8.75
CA LYS A 15 -7.12 -2.78 -9.37
C LYS A 15 -7.51 -1.55 -8.54
N ILE A 16 -6.61 -0.57 -8.49
CA ILE A 16 -6.89 0.75 -7.92
C ILE A 16 -7.32 1.64 -9.09
N GLU A 17 -8.61 1.97 -9.17
CA GLU A 17 -9.18 2.72 -10.30
C GLU A 17 -8.80 4.20 -10.28
N CYS A 18 -8.84 4.83 -9.11
CA CYS A 18 -8.53 6.25 -8.94
C CYS A 18 -8.20 6.60 -7.48
N GLY A 19 -7.70 7.82 -7.27
CA GLY A 19 -7.42 8.39 -5.96
C GLY A 19 -5.94 8.67 -5.70
N GLU A 20 -5.64 9.09 -4.48
CA GLU A 20 -4.30 9.39 -4.01
C GLU A 20 -4.11 8.95 -2.56
N ILE A 21 -2.87 8.61 -2.21
CA ILE A 21 -2.50 8.32 -0.83
C ILE A 21 -1.30 9.21 -0.51
N ILE A 22 -1.55 10.29 0.22
CA ILE A 22 -0.51 11.26 0.57
C ILE A 22 0.20 10.82 1.85
N PHE A 23 1.50 10.58 1.74
CA PHE A 23 2.38 10.29 2.87
C PHE A 23 3.63 11.17 2.76
N LYS A 24 3.92 11.95 3.82
CA LYS A 24 5.04 12.91 3.84
C LYS A 24 5.05 13.87 2.62
N GLY A 25 3.86 14.25 2.14
CA GLY A 25 3.72 15.14 0.97
C GLY A 25 3.83 14.44 -0.39
N GLU A 26 4.00 13.12 -0.44
CA GLU A 26 4.14 12.36 -1.68
C GLU A 26 2.96 11.40 -1.89
N ASN A 27 2.49 11.27 -3.13
CA ASN A 27 1.46 10.30 -3.48
C ASN A 27 2.06 8.91 -3.68
N LEU A 28 1.77 7.99 -2.76
CA LEU A 28 2.22 6.60 -2.82
C LEU A 28 1.67 5.86 -4.04
N LEU A 29 0.53 6.29 -4.59
CA LEU A 29 -0.03 5.70 -5.81
C LEU A 29 0.75 6.10 -7.08
N ALA A 30 1.54 7.17 -7.04
CA ALA A 30 2.39 7.56 -8.17
C ALA A 30 3.77 6.87 -8.13
N LYS A 31 4.13 6.23 -7.02
CA LYS A 31 5.45 5.59 -6.85
C LYS A 31 5.56 4.26 -7.60
N ARG A 32 6.79 3.96 -8.04
CA ARG A 32 7.16 2.64 -8.59
C ARG A 32 7.15 1.58 -7.48
N MET A 33 7.01 0.32 -7.88
CA MET A 33 6.98 -0.80 -6.92
C MET A 33 8.26 -0.91 -6.07
N ASP A 34 9.41 -0.58 -6.64
CA ASP A 34 10.70 -0.59 -5.93
C ASP A 34 10.78 0.47 -4.84
N GLU A 35 10.25 1.68 -5.10
CA GLU A 35 10.15 2.75 -4.11
C GLU A 35 9.15 2.38 -3.02
N MET A 36 8.02 1.78 -3.42
CA MET A 36 7.01 1.31 -2.47
C MET A 36 7.59 0.24 -1.53
N ARG A 37 8.45 -0.65 -2.03
CA ARG A 37 9.16 -1.63 -1.20
C ARG A 37 10.07 -0.98 -0.16
N ARG A 38 10.72 0.15 -0.46
CA ARG A 38 11.59 0.87 0.49
C ARG A 38 10.80 1.54 1.61
N ILE A 39 9.60 2.03 1.31
CA ILE A 39 8.71 2.69 2.29
C ILE A 39 8.08 1.66 3.22
N ARG A 40 7.67 0.51 2.67
CA ARG A 40 7.15 -0.61 3.46
C ARG A 40 8.24 -1.14 4.39
N GLY A 41 7.91 -1.32 5.67
CA GLY A 41 8.81 -1.86 6.68
C GLY A 41 9.79 -0.84 7.28
N ASN A 42 10.29 0.13 6.51
CA ASN A 42 11.16 1.19 7.03
C ASN A 42 10.37 2.40 7.57
N ASP A 43 9.38 2.87 6.81
CA ASP A 43 8.59 4.06 7.17
C ASP A 43 7.17 3.70 7.62
N ILE A 44 6.57 2.65 7.02
CA ILE A 44 5.20 2.23 7.30
C ILE A 44 5.14 0.72 7.45
N ALA A 45 4.56 0.27 8.57
CA ALA A 45 4.24 -1.12 8.82
C ALA A 45 2.73 -1.28 9.02
N MET A 46 2.22 -2.48 8.74
CA MET A 46 0.83 -2.85 8.99
C MET A 46 0.81 -4.01 9.98
N ILE A 47 0.05 -3.86 11.06
CA ILE A 47 -0.22 -4.92 12.03
C ILE A 47 -1.61 -5.47 11.71
N PHE A 48 -1.67 -6.74 11.33
CA PHE A 48 -2.93 -7.42 11.08
C PHE A 48 -3.56 -7.82 12.41
N GLN A 49 -4.81 -7.41 12.63
CA GLN A 49 -5.57 -7.79 13.82
C GLN A 49 -6.43 -9.03 13.59
N GLU A 50 -6.68 -9.38 12.33
CA GLU A 50 -7.39 -10.60 11.99
C GLU A 50 -6.41 -11.78 11.99
N PRO A 51 -6.78 -12.93 12.61
CA PRO A 51 -5.96 -14.12 12.54
C PRO A 51 -5.81 -14.53 11.07
N MET A 52 -4.57 -14.71 10.64
CA MET A 52 -4.24 -15.30 9.34
C MET A 52 -4.54 -16.81 9.43
N THR A 53 -5.80 -17.18 9.27
CA THR A 53 -6.23 -18.59 9.10
C THR A 53 -6.15 -19.02 7.65
#